data_AF-A0A820Y1Z3-F1
#
_entry.id   AF-A0A820Y1Z3-F1
#
_cell.length_a   1.000
_cell.length_b   1.000
_cell.length_c   1.000
_cell.angle_alpha   90.00
_cell.angle_beta   90.00
_cell.angle_gamma   90.00
#
_symmetry.space_group_name_H-M   'P 1'
#
loop_
_entity.id
_entity.type
_entity.pdbx_description
1 polymer ?
#
loop_
_entity_poly.entity_id
_entity_poly.type
_entity_poly.pdbx_seq_one_letter_code
_entity_poly.pdbx_strand_id
1 'polypeptide(L)'
;MAQRIIKAHQGQIVKIRIRRLQPPILETIELNLQKYNLLNSRKLGFTIDDGIGNNNNHDDDPGLFVIGIKPRSLAANNGRLRIGDRLIEIRNAYVTVNLQYIEFEVALKLIKRMRKESTSIKLVVAHQT
;
A
#
# COMPACT_ATOMS: atom_id res chain seq x y z
N MET A 1 5.78 2.75 -27.00
CA MET A 1 5.33 1.46 -27.58
C MET A 1 6.23 0.34 -27.05
N ALA A 2 5.96 -0.21 -25.86
CA ALA A 2 6.73 -1.33 -25.32
C ALA A 2 6.06 -2.64 -25.72
N GLN A 3 6.58 -3.29 -26.75
CA GLN A 3 6.10 -4.59 -27.21
C GLN A 3 6.53 -5.67 -26.20
N ARG A 4 5.67 -6.65 -25.92
CA ARG A 4 5.87 -7.77 -24.98
C ARG A 4 7.21 -8.49 -25.23
N ILE A 5 8.24 -8.23 -24.43
CA ILE A 5 9.60 -8.79 -24.60
C ILE A 5 9.76 -10.17 -23.93
N ILE A 6 8.92 -10.51 -22.95
CA ILE A 6 9.08 -11.76 -22.19
C ILE A 6 8.07 -12.81 -22.68
N LYS A 7 8.58 -13.87 -23.32
CA LYS A 7 7.84 -15.09 -23.66
C LYS A 7 8.52 -16.28 -22.98
N ALA A 8 7.72 -17.12 -22.31
CA ALA A 8 8.16 -18.37 -21.71
C ALA A 8 7.16 -19.47 -22.10
N HIS A 9 7.64 -20.68 -22.35
CA HIS A 9 6.77 -21.83 -22.53
C HIS A 9 6.26 -22.32 -21.17
N GLN A 10 5.01 -22.79 -21.13
CA GLN A 10 4.39 -23.30 -19.92
C GLN A 10 5.28 -24.37 -19.27
N GLY A 11 5.59 -24.20 -17.98
CA GLY A 11 6.46 -25.10 -17.22
C GLY A 11 7.95 -24.76 -17.22
N GLN A 12 8.42 -23.77 -18.00
CA GLN A 12 9.80 -23.29 -17.90
C GLN A 12 9.95 -22.17 -16.88
N ILE A 13 10.95 -22.31 -16.00
CA ILE A 13 11.37 -21.26 -15.07
C ILE A 13 12.21 -20.25 -15.85
N VAL A 14 11.74 -19.01 -15.95
CA VAL A 14 12.55 -17.89 -16.44
C VAL A 14 13.21 -17.19 -15.26
N LYS A 15 14.54 -17.26 -15.19
CA LYS A 15 15.31 -16.56 -14.16
C LYS A 15 15.72 -15.18 -14.68
N ILE A 16 15.02 -14.15 -14.23
CA ILE A 16 15.33 -12.75 -14.57
C ILE A 16 16.18 -12.14 -13.46
N ARG A 17 17.32 -11.54 -13.81
CA ARG A 17 18.10 -10.69 -12.90
C ARG A 17 17.83 -9.23 -13.23
N ILE A 18 17.12 -8.55 -12.35
CA ILE A 18 16.83 -7.12 -12.48
C ILE A 18 17.71 -6.38 -11.47
N ARG A 19 18.56 -5.47 -11.94
CA ARG A 19 19.30 -4.53 -11.08
C ARG A 19 18.60 -3.18 -11.17
N ARG A 20 18.02 -2.72 -10.05
CA ARG A 20 17.44 -1.38 -9.96
C ARG A 20 18.55 -0.40 -9.57
N LEU A 21 18.73 0.67 -10.35
CA LEU A 21 19.71 1.72 -10.08
C LEU A 21 19.41 2.45 -8.76
N GLN A 22 18.13 2.66 -8.48
CA GLN A 22 17.63 3.25 -7.24
C GLN A 22 16.43 2.42 -6.77
N PRO A 23 16.64 1.34 -6.00
CA PRO A 23 15.53 0.59 -5.45
C PRO A 23 14.79 1.47 -4.41
N PRO A 24 13.45 1.51 -4.45
CA PRO A 24 12.71 2.21 -3.41
C PRO A 24 12.99 1.58 -2.05
N ILE A 25 13.11 2.42 -1.02
CA ILE A 25 13.24 1.95 0.36
C ILE A 25 11.88 1.42 0.81
N LEU A 26 11.81 0.11 1.01
CA LEU A 26 10.60 -0.54 1.51
C LEU A 26 10.63 -0.62 3.03
N GLU A 27 9.54 -0.19 3.65
CA GLU A 27 9.34 -0.29 5.09
C GLU A 27 8.05 -1.06 5.39
N THR A 28 8.05 -1.94 6.40
CA THR A 28 6.78 -2.39 6.98
C THR A 28 6.43 -1.60 8.25
N ILE A 29 5.20 -1.11 8.27
CA ILE A 29 4.64 -0.29 9.32
C ILE A 29 3.47 -1.05 9.95
N GLU A 30 3.55 -1.34 11.25
CA GLU A 30 2.47 -1.98 11.99
C GLU A 30 1.59 -0.95 12.71
N LEU A 31 0.29 -0.99 12.43
CA LEU A 31 -0.73 -0.14 13.02
C LEU A 31 -1.61 -1.00 13.94
N ASN A 32 -1.43 -0.84 15.26
CA ASN A 32 -2.21 -1.54 16.27
C ASN A 32 -3.53 -0.78 16.56
N LEU A 33 -4.66 -1.42 16.26
CA LEU A 33 -5.99 -0.85 16.38
C LEU A 33 -6.60 -1.00 17.78
N GLN A 34 -6.05 -1.88 18.65
CA GLN A 34 -6.65 -2.18 19.96
C GLN A 34 -6.81 -0.94 20.84
N LYS A 35 -5.78 -0.08 20.89
CA LYS A 35 -5.82 1.17 21.67
C LYS A 35 -6.89 2.15 21.17
N TYR A 36 -7.22 2.08 19.88
CA TYR A 36 -8.19 2.98 19.22
C TYR A 36 -9.61 2.41 19.18
N ASN A 37 -9.80 1.13 19.55
CA ASN A 37 -11.12 0.55 19.79
C ASN A 37 -11.83 1.24 20.95
N LEU A 38 -11.07 1.54 22.01
CA LEU A 38 -11.59 2.18 23.24
C LEU A 38 -12.03 3.64 23.01
N LEU A 39 -11.50 4.28 21.96
CA LEU A 39 -11.81 5.67 21.59
C LEU A 39 -12.89 5.77 20.50
N ASN A 40 -13.59 4.68 20.18
CA ASN A 40 -14.55 4.58 19.06
C ASN A 40 -13.99 5.10 17.71
N SER A 41 -12.66 5.07 17.53
CA SER A 41 -11.98 5.66 16.38
C SER A 41 -11.03 4.64 15.75
N ARG A 42 -11.58 3.55 15.19
CA ARG A 42 -10.83 2.55 14.41
C ARG A 42 -10.27 3.10 13.07
N LYS A 43 -10.16 4.41 12.89
CA LYS A 43 -9.64 5.00 11.64
C LYS A 43 -8.12 4.89 11.63
N LEU A 44 -7.54 4.46 10.50
CA LEU A 44 -6.09 4.35 10.35
C LEU A 44 -5.40 5.72 10.40
N GLY A 45 -6.07 6.77 9.92
CA GLY A 45 -5.60 8.15 10.07
C GLY A 45 -4.76 8.69 8.93
N PHE A 46 -4.82 8.08 7.75
CA PHE A 46 -4.24 8.60 6.53
C PHE A 46 -5.28 8.60 5.41
N THR A 47 -5.03 9.41 4.40
CA THR A 47 -5.82 9.49 3.17
C THR A 47 -4.96 8.97 2.04
N ILE A 48 -5.55 8.13 1.20
CA ILE A 48 -4.94 7.67 -0.05
C ILE A 48 -5.64 8.30 -1.24
N ASP A 49 -4.88 8.52 -2.29
CA ASP A 49 -5.38 8.92 -3.59
C ASP A 49 -4.58 8.20 -4.66
N ASP A 50 -5.05 8.37 -5.90
CA ASP A 50 -4.55 7.70 -7.08
C ASP A 50 -4.72 6.18 -7.01
N GLY A 51 -4.60 5.51 -8.15
CA GLY A 51 -4.86 4.08 -8.31
C GLY A 51 -5.33 3.80 -9.73
N ILE A 52 -5.26 2.52 -10.15
CA ILE A 52 -5.67 2.18 -11.52
C ILE A 52 -7.12 2.61 -11.74
N GLY A 53 -7.33 3.50 -12.73
CA GLY A 53 -8.64 4.02 -13.09
C GLY A 53 -9.08 5.28 -12.35
N ASN A 54 -8.24 5.87 -11.49
CA ASN A 54 -8.49 7.12 -10.78
C ASN A 54 -7.22 8.00 -10.71
N ASN A 55 -6.61 8.20 -11.89
CA ASN A 55 -5.32 8.87 -12.04
C ASN A 55 -5.53 10.40 -12.02
N ASN A 56 -5.59 10.99 -10.84
CA ASN A 56 -5.79 12.44 -10.72
C ASN A 56 -4.47 13.22 -10.66
N ASN A 57 -3.36 12.58 -10.26
CA ASN A 57 -2.10 13.27 -9.95
C ASN A 57 -0.83 12.59 -10.50
N HIS A 58 -0.85 11.29 -10.82
CA HIS A 58 0.34 10.54 -11.27
C HIS A 58 0.09 9.79 -12.60
N ASP A 59 0.15 10.52 -13.73
CA ASP A 59 -0.06 9.95 -15.08
C ASP A 59 0.98 8.87 -15.47
N ASP A 60 2.19 8.90 -14.88
CA ASP A 60 3.30 8.03 -15.28
C ASP A 60 3.58 6.85 -14.32
N ASP A 61 2.98 6.81 -13.11
CA ASP A 61 3.18 5.72 -12.15
C ASP A 61 1.88 5.34 -11.40
N PRO A 62 1.03 4.48 -12.00
CA PRO A 62 -0.25 4.12 -11.40
C PRO A 62 -0.05 3.39 -10.07
N GLY A 63 -0.65 3.87 -8.99
CA GLY A 63 -0.53 3.26 -7.67
C GLY A 63 -1.31 4.02 -6.59
N LEU A 64 -1.36 3.47 -5.39
CA LEU A 64 -2.02 4.13 -4.24
C LEU A 64 -0.98 4.91 -3.44
N PHE A 65 -1.19 6.22 -3.29
CA PHE A 65 -0.25 7.10 -2.58
C PHE A 65 -0.91 7.74 -1.36
N VAL A 66 -0.13 7.93 -0.30
CA VAL A 66 -0.56 8.68 0.88
C VAL A 66 -0.53 10.17 0.56
N ILE A 67 -1.68 10.81 0.51
CA ILE A 67 -1.78 12.27 0.26
C ILE A 67 -2.04 13.09 1.52
N GLY A 68 -2.31 12.43 2.65
CA GLY A 68 -2.58 13.13 3.89
C GLY A 68 -2.48 12.23 5.10
N ILE A 69 -2.04 12.80 6.21
CA ILE A 69 -1.99 12.14 7.51
C ILE A 69 -2.75 13.01 8.51
N LYS A 70 -3.79 12.44 9.11
CA LYS A 70 -4.62 13.13 10.08
C LYS A 70 -3.85 13.31 11.40
N PRO A 71 -3.73 14.52 11.95
CA PRO A 71 -3.10 14.75 13.25
C PRO A 71 -3.75 13.90 14.36
N ARG A 72 -2.93 13.48 15.34
CA ARG A 72 -3.35 12.70 16.53
C ARG A 72 -4.03 11.36 16.20
N SER A 73 -3.83 10.85 14.99
CA SER A 73 -4.35 9.57 14.53
C SER A 73 -3.38 8.40 14.77
N LEU A 74 -3.81 7.17 14.48
CA LEU A 74 -2.97 5.99 14.62
C LEU A 74 -1.72 6.06 13.71
N ALA A 75 -1.88 6.43 12.44
CA ALA A 75 -0.77 6.62 11.52
C ALA A 75 0.16 7.75 11.95
N ALA A 76 -0.39 8.91 12.37
CA ALA A 76 0.41 10.03 12.84
C ALA A 76 1.23 9.68 14.10
N ASN A 77 0.62 8.97 15.04
CA ASN A 77 1.28 8.59 16.29
C ASN A 77 2.31 7.47 16.09
N ASN A 78 2.16 6.64 15.06
CA ASN A 78 3.21 5.70 14.66
C ASN A 78 4.41 6.44 14.06
N GLY A 79 4.17 7.52 13.31
CA GLY A 79 5.20 8.47 12.84
C GLY A 79 6.07 8.00 11.68
N ARG A 80 5.87 6.76 11.20
CA ARG A 80 6.68 6.17 10.13
C ARG A 80 6.09 6.38 8.74
N LEU A 81 4.76 6.40 8.65
CA LEU A 81 4.04 6.70 7.40
C LEU A 81 4.16 8.19 7.09
N ARG A 82 4.40 8.54 5.82
CA ARG A 82 4.60 9.91 5.35
C ARG A 82 3.72 10.20 4.14
N ILE A 83 3.45 11.49 3.91
CA ILE A 83 2.83 11.94 2.65
C ILE A 83 3.82 11.66 1.52
N GLY A 84 3.32 11.15 0.40
CA GLY A 84 4.11 10.70 -0.75
C GLY A 84 4.45 9.20 -0.73
N ASP A 85 4.30 8.52 0.40
CA ASP A 85 4.56 7.07 0.48
C ASP A 85 3.59 6.30 -0.43
N ARG A 86 4.13 5.37 -1.20
CA ARG A 86 3.33 4.46 -2.03
C ARG A 86 2.98 3.21 -1.24
N LEU A 87 1.70 2.82 -1.23
CA LEU A 87 1.27 1.56 -0.62
C LEU A 87 1.58 0.39 -1.57
N ILE A 88 2.33 -0.58 -1.06
CA ILE A 88 2.76 -1.77 -1.81
C ILE A 88 1.94 -2.99 -1.43
N GLU A 89 1.72 -3.19 -0.13
CA GLU A 89 1.02 -4.35 0.41
C GLU A 89 0.26 -3.97 1.69
N ILE A 90 -0.87 -4.64 1.91
CA ILE A 90 -1.55 -4.65 3.20
C ILE A 90 -1.68 -6.09 3.70
N ARG A 91 -1.42 -6.30 4.99
CA ARG A 91 -1.52 -7.62 5.62
C ARG A 91 -2.10 -7.57 7.03
N ASN A 92 -2.77 -8.64 7.41
CA ASN A 92 -3.13 -8.97 8.79
C ASN A 92 -2.58 -10.36 9.15
N ALA A 93 -3.11 -10.99 10.20
CA ALA A 93 -2.67 -12.32 10.63
C ALA A 93 -2.98 -13.45 9.62
N TYR A 94 -3.92 -13.24 8.69
CA TYR A 94 -4.49 -14.30 7.85
C TYR A 94 -4.32 -14.05 6.35
N VAL A 95 -4.28 -12.79 5.94
CA VAL A 95 -4.35 -12.36 4.54
C VAL A 95 -3.25 -11.34 4.26
N THR A 96 -2.60 -11.51 3.11
CA THR A 96 -1.64 -10.56 2.53
C THR A 96 -2.11 -10.21 1.12
N VAL A 97 -2.18 -8.92 0.80
CA VAL A 97 -2.69 -8.44 -0.50
C VAL A 97 -1.74 -7.40 -1.09
N ASN A 98 -1.34 -7.62 -2.34
CA ASN A 98 -0.58 -6.64 -3.12
C ASN A 98 -1.51 -5.50 -3.57
N LEU A 99 -1.05 -4.26 -3.42
CA LEU A 99 -1.80 -3.03 -3.69
C LEU A 99 -1.25 -2.24 -4.90
N GLN A 100 -0.21 -2.72 -5.58
CA GLN A 100 0.50 -1.92 -6.58
C GLN A 100 -0.30 -1.72 -7.87
N TYR A 101 -1.19 -2.67 -8.21
CA TYR A 101 -1.95 -2.67 -9.46
C TYR A 101 -3.43 -3.02 -9.21
N ILE A 102 -4.00 -2.45 -8.16
CA ILE A 102 -5.40 -2.63 -7.81
C ILE A 102 -6.18 -1.36 -8.15
N GLU A 103 -7.44 -1.52 -8.55
CA GLU A 103 -8.35 -0.40 -8.71
C GLU A 103 -8.59 0.30 -7.37
N PHE A 104 -8.67 1.63 -7.41
CA PHE A 104 -8.80 2.46 -6.21
C PHE A 104 -9.98 2.05 -5.32
N GLU A 105 -11.14 1.84 -5.92
CA GLU A 105 -12.37 1.49 -5.20
C GLU A 105 -12.27 0.11 -4.52
N VAL A 106 -11.59 -0.84 -5.17
CA VAL A 106 -11.35 -2.18 -4.63
C VAL A 106 -10.38 -2.09 -3.45
N ALA A 107 -9.31 -1.30 -3.56
CA ALA A 107 -8.39 -1.06 -2.46
C ALA A 107 -9.08 -0.47 -1.23
N LEU A 108 -9.95 0.52 -1.43
CA LEU A 108 -10.71 1.14 -0.34
C LEU A 108 -11.60 0.12 0.37
N LYS A 109 -12.31 -0.73 -0.38
CA LYS A 109 -13.16 -1.79 0.19
C LYS A 109 -12.32 -2.78 1.00
N LEU A 110 -11.17 -3.20 0.47
CA LEU A 110 -10.25 -4.12 1.13
C LEU A 110 -9.68 -3.54 2.43
N ILE A 111 -9.10 -2.34 2.38
CA ILE A 111 -8.48 -1.70 3.55
C ILE A 111 -9.54 -1.46 4.65
N LYS A 112 -10.75 -1.01 4.27
CA LYS A 112 -11.87 -0.83 5.20
C LYS A 112 -12.29 -2.16 5.84
N ARG A 113 -12.31 -3.25 5.07
CA ARG A 113 -12.67 -4.60 5.54
C ARG A 113 -11.62 -5.14 6.52
N MET A 114 -10.36 -5.19 6.13
CA MET A 114 -9.26 -5.70 6.97
C MET A 114 -9.17 -4.96 8.30
N ARG A 115 -9.40 -3.64 8.28
CA ARG A 115 -9.44 -2.80 9.49
C ARG A 115 -10.57 -3.15 10.45
N LYS A 116 -11.70 -3.68 9.95
CA LYS A 116 -12.81 -4.12 10.79
C LYS A 116 -12.55 -5.50 11.40
N GLU A 117 -11.91 -6.37 10.64
CA GLU A 117 -11.71 -7.80 10.95
C GLU A 117 -10.41 -8.07 11.75
N SER A 118 -9.57 -7.06 11.98
CA SER A 118 -8.24 -7.27 12.59
C SER A 118 -7.94 -6.30 13.72
N THR A 119 -7.13 -6.76 14.68
CA THR A 119 -6.62 -5.97 15.81
C THR A 119 -5.35 -5.21 15.45
N SER A 120 -4.62 -5.64 14.43
CA SER A 120 -3.53 -4.89 13.81
C SER A 120 -3.53 -5.08 12.29
N ILE A 121 -2.98 -4.09 11.60
CA ILE A 121 -2.69 -4.15 10.17
C ILE A 121 -1.21 -3.80 9.99
N LYS A 122 -0.53 -4.49 9.08
CA LYS A 122 0.79 -4.06 8.60
C LYS A 122 0.66 -3.55 7.17
N LEU A 123 1.26 -2.40 6.90
CA LEU A 123 1.42 -1.84 5.57
C LEU A 123 2.86 -2.03 5.14
N VAL A 124 3.10 -2.45 3.91
CA VAL A 124 4.40 -2.30 3.27
C VAL A 124 4.32 -1.07 2.38
N VAL A 125 5.22 -0.13 2.58
CA VAL A 125 5.25 1.14 1.84
C VAL A 125 6.60 1.33 1.19
N ALA A 126 6.61 2.02 0.06
CA ALA A 126 7.80 2.55 -0.56
C ALA A 126 7.89 4.04 -0.24
N HIS A 127 8.98 4.46 0.39
CA HIS A 127 9.25 5.88 0.60
C HIS A 127 9.76 6.51 -0.71
N GLN A 128 9.32 7.73 -0.97
CA GLN A 128 9.96 8.56 -1.98
C GLN A 128 11.43 8.78 -1.59
N THR A 129 12.31 8.46 -2.52
CA THR A 129 13.76 8.72 -2.43
C THR A 129 14.11 10.07 -3.03
#